data_AF-A0A9Q1QKX0-F1
#
_entry.id   AF-A0A9Q1QKX0-F1
#
_cell.length_a   1.000
_cell.length_b   1.000
_cell.length_c   1.000
_cell.angle_alpha   90.00
_cell.angle_beta   90.00
_cell.angle_gamma   90.00
#
_symmetry.space_group_name_H-M   'P 1'
#
loop_
_entity.id
_entity.type
_entity.pdbx_description
1 polymer ?
#
loop_
_entity_poly.entity_id
_entity_poly.type
_entity_poly.pdbx_seq_one_letter_code
_entity_poly.pdbx_strand_id
1 'polypeptide(L)'
;MAADKQLIVVLEGTANMGVHWKTIVSDYLEKIVRKFCGNDAVEQTNGTTTGAETFELGLVQFNTRSYIGAMLMRSGWTRDVDRFLEWLSCMRFIGGGVEDPETAEGLADALMMFAIPENGYQTDQNLKGKRHCILVTACNPCPLPAPVYRPNIKDSGPPPLLSDAEAVAQWFGQCSVSLSVICSRKLPKVRALYEAANRNHTSADPAVHVQHPRFLVLISESFAEACAALNLPGLAPAQDPVKSLDPNLGASSSSHPAVE
;
A
#
# COMPACT_ATOMS: atom_id res chain seq x y z
N MET A 1 -4.55 20.42 10.55
CA MET A 1 -3.45 19.47 10.76
C MET A 1 -3.69 18.27 9.85
N ALA A 2 -2.65 17.83 9.14
CA ALA A 2 -2.70 16.57 8.40
C ALA A 2 -2.94 15.40 9.36
N ALA A 3 -3.65 14.37 8.91
CA ALA A 3 -3.87 13.17 9.71
C ALA A 3 -2.57 12.39 9.95
N ASP A 4 -2.53 11.61 11.03
CA ASP A 4 -1.40 10.75 11.36
C ASP A 4 -1.20 9.67 10.30
N LYS A 5 -2.29 9.13 9.75
CA LYS A 5 -2.27 8.11 8.70
C LYS A 5 -3.12 8.51 7.50
N GLN A 6 -2.68 8.13 6.31
CA GLN A 6 -3.38 8.43 5.05
C GLN A 6 -3.42 7.21 4.14
N LEU A 7 -4.60 6.89 3.61
CA LEU A 7 -4.80 5.81 2.65
C LEU A 7 -5.48 6.33 1.39
N ILE A 8 -4.89 6.05 0.23
CA ILE A 8 -5.53 6.29 -1.07
C ILE A 8 -5.83 4.96 -1.76
N VAL A 9 -7.05 4.80 -2.25
CA VAL A 9 -7.39 3.73 -3.21
C VAL A 9 -7.30 4.30 -4.62
N VAL A 10 -6.48 3.70 -5.48
CA VAL A 10 -6.30 4.09 -6.88
C VAL A 10 -6.96 3.04 -7.75
N LEU A 11 -8.09 3.36 -8.36
CA LEU A 11 -8.99 2.43 -9.01
C LEU A 11 -9.03 2.61 -10.52
N GLU A 12 -8.86 1.51 -11.25
CA GLU A 12 -9.21 1.43 -12.66
C GLU A 12 -10.74 1.49 -12.85
N GLY A 13 -11.20 2.53 -13.53
CA GLY A 13 -12.61 2.81 -13.82
C GLY A 13 -13.18 2.11 -15.05
N THR A 14 -12.44 1.21 -15.70
CA THR A 14 -12.90 0.55 -16.93
C THR A 14 -13.94 -0.54 -16.67
N ALA A 15 -14.74 -0.89 -17.68
CA ALA A 15 -15.71 -1.98 -17.58
C ALA A 15 -15.09 -3.34 -17.20
N ASN A 16 -13.78 -3.54 -17.43
CA ASN A 16 -13.07 -4.76 -17.04
C ASN A 16 -13.07 -4.99 -15.52
N MET A 17 -13.24 -3.94 -14.72
CA MET A 17 -13.31 -4.04 -13.26
C MET A 17 -14.71 -4.46 -12.77
N GLY A 18 -15.77 -4.15 -13.52
CA GLY A 18 -17.15 -4.21 -13.02
C GLY A 18 -17.58 -5.57 -12.46
N VAL A 19 -17.24 -6.67 -13.14
CA VAL A 19 -17.61 -8.03 -12.71
C VAL A 19 -16.85 -8.50 -11.47
N HIS A 20 -15.75 -7.84 -11.12
CA HIS A 20 -14.88 -8.20 -10.00
C HIS A 20 -15.07 -7.26 -8.79
N TRP A 21 -15.65 -6.07 -9.02
CA TRP A 21 -15.65 -5.00 -8.04
C TRP A 21 -16.30 -5.36 -6.71
N LYS A 22 -17.49 -5.98 -6.76
CA LYS A 22 -18.21 -6.37 -5.53
C LYS A 22 -17.36 -7.29 -4.65
N THR A 23 -16.71 -8.28 -5.24
CA THR A 23 -15.79 -9.21 -4.53
C THR A 23 -14.56 -8.48 -4.00
N ILE A 24 -13.95 -7.60 -4.80
CA ILE A 24 -12.77 -6.84 -4.37
C ILE A 24 -13.10 -5.96 -3.15
N VAL A 25 -14.26 -5.30 -3.17
CA VAL A 25 -14.72 -4.47 -2.05
C VAL A 25 -14.98 -5.31 -0.81
N SER A 26 -15.84 -6.35 -0.91
CA SER A 26 -16.25 -7.14 0.25
C SER A 26 -15.11 -7.93 0.88
N ASP A 27 -14.24 -8.51 0.05
CA ASP A 27 -13.31 -9.53 0.52
C ASP A 27 -11.97 -8.92 0.93
N TYR A 28 -11.67 -7.70 0.45
CA TYR A 28 -10.40 -7.02 0.67
C TYR A 28 -10.55 -5.58 1.15
N LEU A 29 -11.06 -4.67 0.32
CA LEU A 29 -10.98 -3.23 0.61
C LEU A 29 -11.74 -2.84 1.87
N GLU A 30 -12.96 -3.35 2.07
CA GLU A 30 -13.75 -3.01 3.26
C GLU A 30 -13.04 -3.46 4.55
N LYS A 31 -12.46 -4.67 4.56
CA LYS A 31 -11.69 -5.19 5.70
C LYS A 31 -10.47 -4.34 5.98
N ILE A 32 -9.69 -4.01 4.94
CA ILE A 32 -8.49 -3.18 5.06
C ILE A 32 -8.85 -1.78 5.58
N VAL A 33 -9.86 -1.13 5.00
CA VAL A 33 -10.29 0.22 5.40
C VAL A 33 -10.76 0.23 6.85
N ARG A 34 -11.61 -0.71 7.26
CA ARG A 34 -12.11 -0.77 8.64
C ARG A 34 -10.97 -0.99 9.64
N LYS A 35 -10.02 -1.88 9.33
CA LYS A 35 -8.86 -2.14 10.18
C LYS A 35 -7.92 -0.92 10.26
N PHE A 36 -7.64 -0.27 9.13
CA PHE A 36 -6.81 0.93 9.05
C PHE A 36 -7.36 2.09 9.89
N CYS A 37 -8.68 2.25 9.88
CA CYS A 37 -9.38 3.29 10.65
C CYS A 37 -9.59 2.94 12.13
N GLY A 38 -9.16 1.76 12.59
CA GLY A 38 -9.32 1.33 13.99
C GLY A 38 -10.75 0.91 14.37
N ASN A 39 -11.60 0.57 13.41
CA ASN A 39 -13.00 0.20 13.63
C ASN A 39 -13.22 -1.29 13.94
N ASP A 40 -12.23 -2.01 14.46
CA ASP A 40 -12.44 -3.37 14.94
C ASP A 40 -13.25 -3.31 16.25
N ALA A 41 -14.51 -3.71 16.17
CA ALA A 41 -15.47 -3.70 17.28
C ALA A 41 -15.10 -4.60 18.49
N VAL A 42 -13.90 -5.17 18.54
CA VAL A 42 -13.53 -6.25 19.47
C VAL A 42 -12.40 -5.91 20.46
N GLU A 43 -11.66 -4.81 20.31
CA GLU A 43 -10.53 -4.50 21.23
C GLU A 43 -10.81 -3.29 22.14
N GLN A 44 -12.01 -3.20 22.71
CA GLN A 44 -12.26 -2.37 23.90
C GLN A 44 -12.18 -3.20 25.18
N THR A 45 -11.01 -3.77 25.46
CA THR A 45 -10.68 -4.27 26.80
C THR A 45 -9.25 -3.87 27.13
N ASN A 46 -9.10 -2.65 27.66
CA ASN A 46 -8.23 -2.25 28.75
C ASN A 46 -7.92 -0.74 28.62
N GLY A 47 -8.45 0.03 29.57
CA GLY A 47 -8.50 1.49 29.56
C GLY A 47 -7.16 2.19 29.67
N THR A 48 -6.43 2.25 28.56
CA THR A 48 -5.34 3.21 28.34
C THR A 48 -5.60 3.89 27.01
N THR A 49 -6.25 5.06 27.06
CA THR A 49 -6.50 5.90 25.89
C THR A 49 -5.20 6.59 25.48
N THR A 50 -4.29 5.85 24.84
CA THR A 50 -3.37 6.47 23.88
C THR A 50 -4.23 7.15 22.82
N GLY A 51 -4.03 8.45 22.60
CA GLY A 51 -4.87 9.24 21.70
C GLY A 51 -5.04 8.53 20.36
N ALA A 52 -6.29 8.33 19.93
CA ALA A 52 -6.59 7.64 18.69
C ALA A 52 -5.88 8.35 17.53
N GLU A 53 -5.01 7.63 16.82
CA GLU A 53 -4.36 8.16 15.63
C GLU A 53 -5.41 8.63 14.63
N THR A 54 -5.26 9.84 14.14
CA THR A 54 -6.15 10.40 13.14
C THR A 54 -5.85 9.79 11.77
N PHE A 55 -6.88 9.56 10.97
CA PHE A 55 -6.72 9.00 9.63
C PHE A 55 -7.46 9.84 8.58
N GLU A 56 -7.02 9.74 7.33
CA GLU A 56 -7.69 10.29 6.14
C GLU A 56 -7.71 9.27 5.00
N LEU A 57 -8.86 9.19 4.32
CA LEU A 57 -9.10 8.31 3.17
C LEU A 57 -9.29 9.13 1.91
N GLY A 58 -8.70 8.68 0.81
CA GLY A 58 -8.80 9.30 -0.51
C GLY A 58 -9.01 8.27 -1.61
N LEU A 59 -9.54 8.72 -2.75
CA LEU A 59 -9.85 7.89 -3.90
C LEU A 59 -9.38 8.59 -5.18
N VAL A 60 -8.68 7.86 -6.03
CA VAL A 60 -8.34 8.26 -7.40
C VAL A 60 -8.94 7.23 -8.34
N GLN A 61 -9.71 7.65 -9.33
CA GLN A 61 -10.19 6.78 -10.41
C GLN A 61 -9.54 7.21 -11.72
N PHE A 62 -8.94 6.27 -12.44
CA PHE A 62 -8.34 6.47 -13.76
C PHE A 62 -9.00 5.55 -14.79
N ASN A 63 -9.05 5.97 -16.05
CA ASN A 63 -9.63 5.20 -17.15
C ASN A 63 -8.60 5.00 -18.28
N THR A 64 -9.05 4.53 -19.45
CA THR A 64 -8.25 4.59 -20.67
C THR A 64 -8.17 6.02 -21.20
N ARG A 65 -7.12 6.33 -21.97
CA ARG A 65 -7.01 7.62 -22.65
C ARG A 65 -8.01 7.68 -23.80
N SER A 66 -8.95 8.61 -23.70
CA SER A 66 -9.89 8.90 -24.79
C SER A 66 -9.39 10.05 -25.67
N TYR A 67 -10.07 10.28 -26.79
CA TYR A 67 -9.81 11.43 -27.68
C TYR A 67 -10.02 12.80 -27.00
N ILE A 68 -10.78 12.87 -25.90
CA ILE A 68 -10.95 14.08 -25.07
C ILE A 68 -9.99 14.14 -23.87
N GLY A 69 -9.01 13.23 -23.80
CA GLY A 69 -8.07 13.09 -22.69
C GLY A 69 -8.37 11.88 -21.80
N ALA A 70 -7.46 11.61 -20.85
CA ALA A 70 -7.69 10.59 -19.83
C ALA A 70 -8.75 11.07 -18.84
N MET A 71 -9.72 10.22 -18.53
CA MET A 71 -10.73 10.54 -17.53
C MET A 71 -10.19 10.15 -16.15
N LEU A 72 -9.62 11.13 -15.47
CA LEU A 72 -9.16 11.02 -14.09
C LEU A 72 -10.14 11.74 -13.15
N MET A 73 -10.51 11.09 -12.05
CA MET A 73 -11.28 11.67 -10.96
C MET A 73 -10.51 11.51 -9.65
N ARG A 74 -10.49 12.56 -8.84
CA ARG A 74 -9.89 12.56 -7.50
C ARG A 74 -10.92 13.01 -6.49
N SER A 75 -11.03 12.30 -5.38
CA SER A 75 -11.80 12.76 -4.22
C SER A 75 -11.03 13.81 -3.44
N GLY A 76 -11.71 14.46 -2.50
CA GLY A 76 -11.04 15.07 -1.34
C GLY A 76 -10.70 14.01 -0.29
N TRP A 77 -10.04 14.45 0.79
CA TRP A 77 -9.82 13.62 1.97
C TRP A 77 -11.10 13.51 2.81
N THR A 78 -11.38 12.32 3.34
CA THR A 78 -12.46 12.10 4.31
C THR A 78 -11.95 11.36 5.55
N ARG A 79 -12.55 11.66 6.70
CA ARG A 79 -12.37 10.92 7.96
C ARG A 79 -13.58 10.04 8.29
N ASP A 80 -14.60 10.12 7.45
CA ASP A 80 -15.82 9.32 7.55
C ASP A 80 -15.65 8.05 6.73
N VAL A 81 -15.60 6.92 7.44
CA VAL A 81 -15.43 5.58 6.87
C VAL A 81 -16.63 5.19 6.03
N ASP A 82 -17.84 5.46 6.51
CA ASP A 82 -19.07 5.06 5.82
C ASP A 82 -19.25 5.87 4.54
N ARG A 83 -18.90 7.15 4.55
CA ARG A 83 -18.84 7.99 3.34
C ARG A 83 -17.83 7.43 2.32
N PHE A 84 -16.66 6.98 2.78
CA PHE A 84 -15.67 6.39 1.89
C PHE A 84 -16.18 5.07 1.26
N LEU A 85 -16.82 4.21 2.07
CA LEU A 85 -17.43 2.97 1.59
C LEU A 85 -18.62 3.25 0.65
N GLU A 86 -19.38 4.31 0.88
CA GLU A 86 -20.43 4.79 -0.02
C GLU A 86 -19.83 5.16 -1.39
N TRP A 87 -18.70 5.89 -1.44
CA TRP A 87 -17.99 6.17 -2.69
C TRP A 87 -17.62 4.89 -3.43
N LEU A 88 -17.05 3.90 -2.72
CA LEU A 88 -16.72 2.60 -3.32
C LEU A 88 -17.96 1.88 -3.87
N SER A 89 -19.10 1.97 -3.19
CA SER A 89 -20.34 1.33 -3.65
C SER A 89 -20.98 1.99 -4.87
N CYS A 90 -20.74 3.30 -5.06
CA CYS A 90 -21.28 4.08 -6.17
C CYS A 90 -20.40 4.12 -7.43
N MET A 91 -19.29 3.37 -7.45
CA MET A 91 -18.35 3.40 -8.58
C MET A 91 -19.02 2.96 -9.89
N ARG A 92 -18.81 3.77 -10.93
CA ARG A 92 -19.29 3.50 -12.29
C ARG A 92 -18.11 3.04 -13.14
N PHE A 93 -18.27 1.87 -13.75
CA PHE A 93 -17.29 1.29 -14.65
C PHE A 93 -17.73 1.44 -16.10
N ILE A 94 -16.96 2.17 -16.89
CA ILE A 94 -17.31 2.53 -18.26
C ILE A 94 -16.10 2.40 -19.18
N GLY A 95 -16.35 2.27 -20.48
CA GLY A 95 -15.28 2.14 -21.46
C GLY A 95 -14.38 0.92 -21.20
N GLY A 96 -13.16 0.97 -21.73
CA GLY A 96 -12.29 -0.19 -21.82
C GLY A 96 -12.56 -1.02 -23.07
N GLY A 97 -11.55 -1.82 -23.45
CA GLY A 97 -11.56 -2.57 -24.69
C GLY A 97 -10.12 -2.94 -25.07
N VAL A 98 -9.68 -2.48 -26.24
CA VAL A 98 -8.30 -2.63 -26.71
C VAL A 98 -7.32 -1.61 -26.12
N GLU A 99 -7.83 -0.50 -25.59
CA GLU A 99 -6.99 0.55 -25.02
C GLU A 99 -6.48 0.15 -23.63
N ASP A 100 -5.21 0.43 -23.39
CA ASP A 100 -4.60 0.23 -22.09
C ASP A 100 -5.01 1.35 -21.11
N PRO A 101 -5.19 1.05 -19.83
CA PRO A 101 -5.51 2.04 -18.82
C PRO A 101 -4.30 2.95 -18.50
N GLU A 102 -4.58 4.21 -18.18
CA GLU A 102 -3.58 5.23 -17.83
C GLU A 102 -3.13 5.10 -16.36
N THR A 103 -2.62 3.92 -16.00
CA THR A 103 -2.17 3.61 -14.64
C THR A 103 -1.07 4.56 -14.15
N ALA A 104 -0.18 5.01 -15.05
CA ALA A 104 0.88 5.96 -14.71
C ALA A 104 0.31 7.28 -14.18
N GLU A 105 -0.73 7.82 -14.85
CA GLU A 105 -1.42 9.04 -14.46
C GLU A 105 -2.14 8.85 -13.12
N GLY A 106 -2.90 7.75 -12.97
CA GLY A 106 -3.58 7.43 -11.71
C GLY A 106 -2.65 7.32 -10.50
N LEU A 107 -1.48 6.69 -10.66
CA LEU A 107 -0.47 6.56 -9.62
C LEU A 107 0.21 7.91 -9.30
N ALA A 108 0.53 8.70 -10.33
CA ALA A 108 1.15 10.01 -10.16
C ALA A 108 0.21 10.97 -9.44
N ASP A 109 -1.08 10.96 -9.77
CA ASP A 109 -2.09 11.79 -9.10
C ASP A 109 -2.32 11.39 -7.64
N ALA A 110 -2.22 10.10 -7.32
CA ALA A 110 -2.26 9.66 -5.93
C ALA A 110 -1.09 10.23 -5.12
N LEU A 111 0.14 10.22 -5.68
CA LEU A 111 1.30 10.84 -5.04
C LEU A 111 1.12 12.34 -4.83
N MET A 112 0.36 13.00 -5.70
CA MET A 112 0.04 14.43 -5.59
C MET A 112 -0.99 14.80 -4.56
N MET A 113 -1.85 13.86 -4.17
CA MET A 113 -2.81 14.08 -3.09
C MET A 113 -2.13 14.08 -1.71
N PHE A 114 -1.02 13.35 -1.56
CA PHE A 114 -0.20 13.46 -0.36
C PHE A 114 0.42 14.86 -0.29
N ALA A 115 0.45 15.45 0.91
CA ALA A 115 1.01 16.78 1.09
C ALA A 115 2.49 16.80 0.67
N ILE A 116 2.79 17.61 -0.36
CA ILE A 116 4.16 17.87 -0.81
C ILE A 116 4.81 18.79 0.23
N PRO A 117 5.87 18.36 0.92
CA PRO A 117 6.58 19.25 1.82
C PRO A 117 7.16 20.44 1.04
N GLU A 118 7.28 21.62 1.65
CA GLU A 118 7.90 22.80 1.01
C GLU A 118 9.31 22.52 0.49
N ASN A 119 10.02 21.62 1.19
CA ASN A 119 11.36 21.16 0.84
C ASN A 119 11.34 19.89 -0.03
N GLY A 120 10.22 19.55 -0.66
CA GLY A 120 10.05 18.29 -1.38
C GLY A 120 10.03 17.05 -0.48
N TYR A 121 9.78 15.89 -1.08
CA TYR A 121 9.80 14.61 -0.39
C TYR A 121 11.24 14.26 0.02
N GLN A 122 11.41 13.99 1.32
CA GLN A 122 12.55 13.29 1.87
C GLN A 122 12.03 11.95 2.40
N THR A 123 12.88 10.93 2.40
CA THR A 123 12.62 9.67 3.10
C THR A 123 12.59 9.94 4.60
N ASP A 124 11.47 10.49 5.09
CA ASP A 124 11.26 10.76 6.50
C ASP A 124 10.87 9.45 7.18
N GLN A 125 11.75 8.96 8.07
CA GLN A 125 11.48 7.76 8.86
C GLN A 125 10.20 7.90 9.68
N ASN A 126 9.80 9.12 10.06
CA ASN A 126 8.58 9.37 10.83
C ASN A 126 7.29 9.14 10.03
N LEU A 127 7.35 9.14 8.70
CA LEU A 127 6.23 8.88 7.79
C LEU A 127 6.17 7.42 7.32
N LYS A 128 7.23 6.63 7.59
CA LYS A 128 7.29 5.22 7.20
C LYS A 128 6.15 4.46 7.88
N GLY A 129 5.33 3.76 7.08
CA GLY A 129 4.19 2.99 7.58
C GLY A 129 2.96 3.84 7.94
N LYS A 130 2.89 5.10 7.51
CA LYS A 130 1.73 5.98 7.75
C LYS A 130 0.96 6.37 6.48
N ARG A 131 1.60 6.26 5.32
CA ARG A 131 1.02 6.62 4.02
C ARG A 131 0.97 5.40 3.12
N HIS A 132 -0.23 5.07 2.68
CA HIS A 132 -0.48 3.85 1.91
C HIS A 132 -1.31 4.14 0.67
N CYS A 133 -1.02 3.40 -0.37
CA CYS A 133 -1.78 3.41 -1.61
C CYS A 133 -2.12 1.97 -2.00
N ILE A 134 -3.36 1.72 -2.40
CA ILE A 134 -3.79 0.44 -2.96
C ILE A 134 -4.18 0.67 -4.41
N LEU A 135 -3.40 0.14 -5.35
CA LEU A 135 -3.77 0.07 -6.76
C LEU A 135 -4.75 -1.08 -6.96
N VAL A 136 -5.93 -0.77 -7.47
CA VAL A 136 -6.96 -1.73 -7.84
C VAL A 136 -7.16 -1.70 -9.36
N THR A 137 -6.79 -2.78 -10.04
CA THR A 137 -6.76 -2.82 -11.52
C THR A 137 -7.20 -4.17 -12.07
N ALA A 138 -7.74 -4.17 -13.28
CA ALA A 138 -8.09 -5.36 -14.03
C ALA A 138 -7.15 -5.57 -15.22
N CYS A 139 -6.36 -4.58 -15.63
CA CYS A 139 -5.57 -4.61 -16.86
C CYS A 139 -4.08 -4.40 -16.61
N ASN A 140 -3.27 -4.69 -17.64
CA ASN A 140 -1.88 -4.26 -17.63
C ASN A 140 -1.82 -2.74 -17.78
N PRO A 141 -0.84 -2.05 -17.20
CA PRO A 141 -0.63 -0.64 -17.48
C PRO A 141 -0.27 -0.43 -18.97
N CYS A 142 -0.59 0.76 -19.49
CA CYS A 142 -0.13 1.21 -20.80
C CYS A 142 1.40 1.05 -20.93
N PRO A 143 1.91 0.41 -21.99
CA PRO A 143 3.35 0.22 -22.18
C PRO A 143 4.07 1.48 -22.62
N LEU A 144 3.34 2.52 -23.05
CA LEU A 144 3.91 3.77 -23.53
C LEU A 144 4.00 4.79 -22.39
N PRO A 145 5.15 5.44 -22.20
CA PRO A 145 5.28 6.55 -21.25
C PRO A 145 4.31 7.68 -21.57
N ALA A 146 3.73 8.27 -20.53
CA ALA A 146 2.79 9.38 -20.62
C ALA A 146 3.31 10.61 -19.86
N PRO A 147 2.89 11.84 -20.23
CA PRO A 147 3.15 13.00 -19.40
C PRO A 147 2.39 12.84 -18.09
N VAL A 148 3.12 12.82 -16.98
CA VAL A 148 2.55 12.68 -15.63
C VAL A 148 3.16 13.71 -14.71
N TYR A 149 2.42 14.13 -13.70
CA TYR A 149 2.99 15.03 -12.71
C TYR A 149 3.95 14.27 -11.81
N ARG A 150 5.20 14.72 -11.73
CA ARG A 150 6.17 14.18 -10.78
C ARG A 150 6.19 15.03 -9.51
N PRO A 151 5.98 14.44 -8.33
CA PRO A 151 6.16 15.16 -7.06
C PRO A 151 7.59 15.68 -6.92
N ASN A 152 7.78 16.80 -6.22
CA ASN A 152 9.12 17.34 -5.99
C ASN A 152 9.89 16.42 -5.02
N ILE A 153 10.78 15.58 -5.56
CA ILE A 153 11.59 14.62 -4.80
C ILE A 153 13.02 15.17 -4.74
N LYS A 154 13.55 15.32 -3.52
CA LYS A 154 14.93 15.79 -3.30
C LYS A 154 15.95 14.82 -3.89
N ASP A 155 17.07 15.38 -4.35
CA ASP A 155 18.18 14.67 -4.99
C ASP A 155 17.79 13.86 -6.25
N SER A 156 16.59 14.11 -6.75
CA SER A 156 16.17 13.59 -8.04
C SER A 156 16.52 14.60 -9.14
N GLY A 157 17.08 14.09 -10.24
CA GLY A 157 17.33 14.91 -11.42
C GLY A 157 16.04 15.55 -11.97
N PRO A 158 16.14 16.40 -13.01
CA PRO A 158 14.98 17.08 -13.58
C PRO A 158 13.86 16.08 -13.88
N PRO A 159 12.57 16.44 -13.65
CA PRO A 159 11.47 15.53 -13.87
C PRO A 159 11.49 15.07 -15.34
N PRO A 160 11.43 13.76 -15.59
CA PRO A 160 11.35 13.25 -16.95
C PRO A 160 10.07 13.78 -17.62
N LEU A 161 10.17 14.09 -18.91
CA LEU A 161 9.03 14.61 -19.68
C LEU A 161 7.88 13.60 -19.75
N LEU A 162 8.21 12.31 -19.77
CA LEU A 162 7.27 11.20 -19.85
C LEU A 162 7.70 10.13 -18.84
N SER A 163 6.74 9.43 -18.23
CA SER A 163 7.00 8.28 -17.38
C SER A 163 5.96 7.20 -17.62
N ASP A 164 6.39 5.95 -17.62
CA ASP A 164 5.50 4.81 -17.59
C ASP A 164 5.08 4.49 -16.14
N ALA A 165 4.16 3.54 -15.97
CA ALA A 165 3.64 3.19 -14.66
C ALA A 165 4.72 2.60 -13.72
N GLU A 166 5.73 1.91 -14.25
CA GLU A 166 6.81 1.34 -13.42
C GLU A 166 7.74 2.43 -12.89
N ALA A 167 8.10 3.41 -13.72
CA ALA A 167 8.87 4.58 -13.32
C ALA A 167 8.13 5.40 -12.25
N VAL A 168 6.82 5.60 -12.39
CA VAL A 168 6.00 6.27 -11.36
C VAL A 168 5.93 5.44 -10.08
N ALA A 169 5.82 4.11 -10.18
CA ALA A 169 5.81 3.23 -9.00
C ALA A 169 7.08 3.38 -8.15
N GLN A 170 8.25 3.59 -8.76
CA GLN A 170 9.51 3.83 -8.03
C GLN A 170 9.49 5.10 -7.16
N TRP A 171 8.64 6.08 -7.49
CA TRP A 171 8.52 7.31 -6.70
C TRP A 171 7.82 7.11 -5.35
N PHE A 172 7.04 6.04 -5.19
CA PHE A 172 6.33 5.75 -3.94
C PHE A 172 7.27 5.62 -2.75
N GLY A 173 8.32 4.79 -2.87
CA GLY A 173 9.33 4.65 -1.84
C GLY A 173 10.08 5.96 -1.54
N GLN A 174 10.32 6.80 -2.56
CA GLN A 174 10.95 8.11 -2.41
C GLN A 174 10.03 9.13 -1.71
N CYS A 175 8.71 8.93 -1.81
CA CYS A 175 7.70 9.77 -1.17
C CYS A 175 7.27 9.25 0.21
N SER A 176 7.93 8.21 0.76
CA SER A 176 7.52 7.50 1.97
C SER A 176 6.06 7.00 1.91
N VAL A 177 5.61 6.57 0.74
CA VAL A 177 4.28 5.98 0.52
C VAL A 177 4.46 4.51 0.14
N SER A 178 3.76 3.59 0.80
CA SER A 178 3.77 2.18 0.39
C SER A 178 2.79 1.94 -0.74
N LEU A 179 3.13 1.08 -1.70
CA LEU A 179 2.19 0.62 -2.72
C LEU A 179 1.80 -0.85 -2.49
N SER A 180 0.51 -1.09 -2.36
CA SER A 180 -0.14 -2.41 -2.41
C SER A 180 -0.95 -2.55 -3.70
N VAL A 181 -1.22 -3.78 -4.12
CA VAL A 181 -1.93 -4.11 -5.36
C VAL A 181 -3.04 -5.12 -5.09
N ILE A 182 -4.23 -4.86 -5.63
CA ILE A 182 -5.29 -5.85 -5.81
C ILE A 182 -5.66 -5.87 -7.30
N CYS A 183 -5.32 -6.95 -7.99
CA CYS A 183 -5.62 -7.12 -9.40
C CYS A 183 -6.56 -8.31 -9.62
N SER A 184 -7.57 -8.13 -10.47
CA SER A 184 -8.61 -9.14 -10.73
C SER A 184 -8.09 -10.40 -11.43
N ARG A 185 -6.81 -10.40 -11.83
CA ARG A 185 -6.10 -11.53 -12.45
C ARG A 185 -4.60 -11.46 -12.19
N LYS A 186 -3.90 -12.56 -12.40
CA LYS A 186 -2.43 -12.63 -12.28
C LYS A 186 -1.76 -12.00 -13.50
N LEU A 187 -1.29 -10.76 -13.33
CA LEU A 187 -0.60 -10.01 -14.38
C LEU A 187 0.85 -9.71 -13.96
N PRO A 188 1.86 -10.23 -14.69
CA PRO A 188 3.27 -10.00 -14.37
C PRO A 188 3.65 -8.51 -14.35
N LYS A 189 3.13 -7.70 -15.27
CA LYS A 189 3.42 -6.26 -15.29
C LYS A 189 2.89 -5.55 -14.05
N VAL A 190 1.73 -5.95 -13.53
CA VAL A 190 1.18 -5.35 -12.30
C VAL A 190 1.98 -5.79 -11.07
N ARG A 191 2.47 -7.04 -11.04
CA ARG A 191 3.44 -7.48 -10.02
C ARG A 191 4.73 -6.65 -10.08
N ALA A 192 5.25 -6.38 -11.27
CA ALA A 192 6.44 -5.54 -11.44
C ALA A 192 6.24 -4.12 -10.88
N LEU A 193 5.04 -3.54 -10.96
CA LEU A 193 4.72 -2.26 -10.31
C LEU A 193 4.87 -2.33 -8.79
N TYR A 194 4.31 -3.39 -8.17
CA TYR A 194 4.45 -3.62 -6.73
C TYR A 194 5.93 -3.77 -6.34
N GLU A 195 6.68 -4.58 -7.07
CA GLU A 195 8.11 -4.79 -6.82
C GLU A 195 8.89 -3.49 -6.97
N ALA A 196 8.64 -2.71 -8.04
CA ALA A 196 9.28 -1.43 -8.32
C ALA A 196 9.07 -0.40 -7.20
N ALA A 197 7.85 -0.34 -6.63
CA ALA A 197 7.54 0.57 -5.53
C ALA A 197 8.15 0.16 -4.19
N ASN A 198 8.40 -1.14 -3.99
CA ASN A 198 8.86 -1.69 -2.72
C ASN A 198 10.32 -2.22 -2.77
N ARG A 199 11.13 -1.88 -3.79
CA ARG A 199 12.51 -2.39 -4.02
C ARG A 199 13.50 -2.23 -2.85
N ASN A 200 13.22 -1.37 -1.88
CA ASN A 200 14.07 -1.14 -0.71
C ASN A 200 13.80 -2.11 0.46
N HIS A 201 12.87 -3.06 0.31
CA HIS A 201 12.56 -4.06 1.31
C HIS A 201 13.30 -5.38 1.02
N THR A 202 14.37 -5.63 1.79
CA THR A 202 15.10 -6.90 1.81
C THR A 202 14.26 -7.96 2.51
N SER A 203 13.27 -8.56 1.84
CA SER A 203 12.52 -9.68 2.42
C SER A 203 12.00 -10.60 1.33
N ALA A 204 11.87 -11.87 1.68
CA ALA A 204 11.34 -12.93 0.83
C ALA A 204 9.94 -12.57 0.30
N ASP A 205 9.59 -13.14 -0.86
CA ASP A 205 8.30 -12.94 -1.56
C ASP A 205 7.14 -12.84 -0.55
N PRO A 206 6.35 -11.74 -0.52
CA PRO A 206 5.36 -11.52 0.52
C PRO A 206 4.39 -12.69 0.58
N ALA A 207 4.12 -13.18 1.80
CA ALA A 207 3.22 -14.31 2.02
C ALA A 207 1.78 -13.93 1.65
N VAL A 208 1.38 -14.17 0.39
CA VAL A 208 0.01 -13.90 -0.07
C VAL A 208 -0.95 -14.94 0.51
N HIS A 209 -1.83 -14.53 1.40
CA HIS A 209 -3.03 -15.29 1.74
C HIS A 209 -4.05 -15.14 0.61
N VAL A 210 -4.10 -16.15 -0.26
CA VAL A 210 -4.91 -16.11 -1.47
C VAL A 210 -6.34 -16.56 -1.16
N GLN A 211 -7.21 -15.65 -0.72
CA GLN A 211 -8.66 -15.93 -0.64
C GLN A 211 -9.24 -16.28 -2.03
N HIS A 212 -8.71 -15.68 -3.10
CA HIS A 212 -9.15 -15.90 -4.48
C HIS A 212 -7.98 -16.29 -5.39
N PRO A 213 -7.83 -17.58 -5.78
CA PRO A 213 -6.69 -18.08 -6.57
C PRO A 213 -6.43 -17.35 -7.89
N ARG A 214 -7.45 -16.67 -8.42
CA ARG A 214 -7.37 -15.91 -9.67
C ARG A 214 -6.84 -14.50 -9.48
N PHE A 215 -7.10 -13.87 -8.33
CA PHE A 215 -6.69 -12.49 -8.07
C PHE A 215 -5.21 -12.45 -7.70
N LEU A 216 -4.55 -11.37 -8.08
CA LEU A 216 -3.22 -11.02 -7.60
C LEU A 216 -3.40 -10.01 -6.47
N VAL A 217 -3.11 -10.42 -5.24
CA VAL A 217 -3.19 -9.55 -4.06
C VAL A 217 -1.79 -9.47 -3.47
N LEU A 218 -1.19 -8.28 -3.49
CA LEU A 218 0.15 -8.02 -2.96
C LEU A 218 0.04 -6.84 -1.99
N ILE A 219 0.25 -7.10 -0.70
CA ILE A 219 0.18 -6.07 0.34
C ILE A 219 1.60 -5.73 0.79
N SER A 220 1.93 -4.43 0.81
CA SER A 220 3.22 -3.97 1.31
C SER A 220 3.37 -4.35 2.79
N GLU A 221 4.52 -4.91 3.16
CA GLU A 221 4.84 -5.27 4.55
C GLU A 221 4.76 -4.07 5.52
N SER A 222 4.99 -2.86 5.00
CA SER A 222 4.88 -1.63 5.78
C SER A 222 3.44 -1.21 6.09
N PHE A 223 2.44 -1.87 5.48
CA PHE A 223 1.01 -1.62 5.69
C PHE A 223 0.41 -2.64 6.66
N ALA A 224 0.77 -2.51 7.94
CA ALA A 224 0.47 -3.48 8.99
C ALA A 224 -1.04 -3.76 9.14
N GLU A 225 -1.90 -2.73 9.03
CA GLU A 225 -3.34 -2.90 9.16
C GLU A 225 -3.93 -3.71 8.02
N ALA A 226 -3.42 -3.54 6.80
CA ALA A 226 -3.86 -4.36 5.66
C ALA A 226 -3.39 -5.82 5.81
N CYS A 227 -2.17 -6.04 6.30
CA CYS A 227 -1.66 -7.38 6.62
C CYS A 227 -2.56 -8.07 7.65
N ALA A 228 -2.86 -7.38 8.76
CA ALA A 228 -3.73 -7.90 9.81
C ALA A 228 -5.16 -8.16 9.30
N ALA A 229 -5.74 -7.24 8.51
CA ALA A 229 -7.10 -7.36 7.99
C ALA A 229 -7.32 -8.60 7.10
N LEU A 230 -6.28 -9.02 6.39
CA LEU A 230 -6.33 -10.16 5.47
C LEU A 230 -5.84 -11.46 6.10
N ASN A 231 -5.57 -11.48 7.41
CA ASN A 231 -4.94 -12.59 8.12
C ASN A 231 -3.65 -13.06 7.43
N LEU A 232 -2.91 -12.13 6.82
CA LEU A 232 -1.58 -12.41 6.32
C LEU A 232 -0.71 -12.64 7.57
N PRO A 233 0.05 -13.75 7.68
CA PRO A 233 0.91 -13.99 8.82
C PRO A 233 1.79 -12.76 9.02
N GLY A 234 1.54 -11.99 10.07
CA GLY A 234 2.35 -10.84 10.39
C GLY A 234 3.76 -11.33 10.68
N LEU A 235 4.75 -10.79 9.95
CA LEU A 235 6.08 -10.60 10.51
C LEU A 235 5.86 -9.82 11.82
N ALA A 236 5.71 -10.54 12.93
CA ALA A 236 5.73 -9.92 14.24
C ALA A 236 7.01 -9.08 14.32
N PRO A 237 6.97 -7.88 14.92
CA PRO A 237 8.21 -7.21 15.28
C PRO A 237 9.01 -8.23 16.07
N ALA A 238 10.23 -8.52 15.62
CA ALA A 238 11.11 -9.48 16.27
C ALA A 238 11.17 -9.11 17.74
N GLN A 239 10.48 -9.86 18.60
CA GLN A 239 10.77 -9.83 20.00
C GLN A 239 12.13 -10.47 20.11
N ASP A 240 13.15 -9.63 20.33
CA ASP A 240 14.46 -10.10 20.73
C ASP A 240 14.24 -11.11 21.87
N PRO A 241 14.70 -12.37 21.73
CA PRO A 241 14.62 -13.29 22.83
C PRO A 241 15.56 -12.76 23.91
N VAL A 242 14.97 -12.13 24.93
CA VAL A 242 15.62 -11.84 26.19
C VAL A 242 16.19 -13.15 26.68
N LYS A 243 17.51 -13.32 26.57
CA LYS A 243 18.25 -14.41 27.19
C LYS A 243 18.04 -14.27 28.70
N SER A 244 17.09 -15.02 29.23
CA SER A 244 17.04 -15.35 30.65
C SER A 244 18.23 -16.26 30.97
N LEU A 245 19.34 -15.65 31.37
CA LEU A 245 20.40 -16.35 32.09
C LEU A 245 20.06 -16.22 33.57
N ASP A 246 19.38 -17.23 34.10
CA ASP A 246 19.27 -17.37 35.54
C ASP A 246 20.61 -17.80 36.16
N PRO A 247 20.86 -17.39 37.41
CA PRO A 247 22.17 -17.45 38.03
C PRO A 247 22.39 -18.77 38.79
N ASN A 248 23.66 -19.00 39.11
CA ASN A 248 24.11 -19.74 40.30
C ASN A 248 24.33 -21.26 40.15
N LEU A 249 25.59 -21.63 39.89
CA LEU A 249 26.26 -22.68 40.67
C LEU A 249 27.76 -22.37 40.73
N GLY A 250 28.20 -21.89 41.88
CA GLY A 250 29.61 -21.72 42.22
C GLY A 250 30.28 -22.99 42.74
N ALA A 251 31.57 -22.84 43.03
CA ALA A 251 32.50 -23.73 43.75
C ALA A 251 33.09 -24.89 42.91
N SER A 252 34.36 -24.77 42.46
CA SER A 252 35.60 -25.25 43.11
C SER A 252 35.62 -26.79 43.26
N SER A 253 36.64 -27.58 42.95
CA SER A 253 38.08 -27.41 42.73
C SER A 253 38.66 -28.78 42.31
N SER A 254 39.77 -28.77 41.57
CA SER A 254 40.87 -29.77 41.58
C SER A 254 40.57 -31.27 41.52
N SER A 255 41.02 -31.95 40.46
CA SER A 255 42.24 -32.80 40.50
C SER A 255 42.43 -33.58 39.19
N HIS A 256 43.61 -33.38 38.60
CA HIS A 256 44.29 -34.33 37.71
C HIS A 256 44.81 -35.52 38.56
N PRO A 257 45.06 -36.72 37.99
CA PRO A 257 46.11 -36.90 36.98
C PRO A 257 45.76 -37.81 35.80
N ALA A 258 46.55 -37.65 34.74
CA ALA A 258 46.68 -38.60 33.66
C ALA A 258 47.87 -39.53 33.97
N VAL A 259 47.58 -40.84 33.91
CA VAL A 259 48.34 -41.98 33.36
C VAL A 259 49.85 -42.10 33.65
N GLU A 260 50.28 -43.35 33.81
CA GLU A 260 51.65 -43.83 33.62
C GLU A 260 52.42 -43.12 32.47
#